data_AF-A0A3D2JW60-F1
#
_entry.id   AF-A0A3D2JW60-F1
#
_cell.length_a   1.000
_cell.length_b   1.000
_cell.length_c   1.000
_cell.angle_alpha   90.00
_cell.angle_beta   90.00
_cell.angle_gamma   90.00
#
_symmetry.space_group_name_H-M   'P 1'
#
loop_
_entity.id
_entity.type
_entity.pdbx_description
1 polymer ?
#
loop_
_entity_poly.entity_id
_entity_poly.type
_entity_poly.pdbx_seq_one_letter_code
_entity_poly.pdbx_strand_id
1 'polypeptide(L)'
;ADETQALYSNVIQRWDPDLLVDLHTTNGTWHGNALTYAPSYHTAGDASTSDYTSDVMLPAIKRTVKEKFNLNFDWYGGYNYRDWPPTELRTYHHAPRYITNHMALRNRMAILSETFSHDRFYKRVHAANAFVEEILEYTHLHGEQIQRINAEADARVADSSIGQKKGVQFTMVPLDEPLDLLTYSYIPYQKADGSTDFVRSSELVTIEGVANYNAFEASKTATVPSDYIFSAAFSGLAEKLEAHGIWVEVLEADAQFIGEQFVINEIGKQSYVQNGHTNSLLRGEFIESIKTFSRGDYVVSMNDRLANLIFYLLEPESDDGLAYWNLFDDYLEGQLQESDTADYPVFKAL
;
A
#
# COMPACT_ATOMS: atom_id res chain seq x y z
N ALA A 1 -14.75 -6.25 -8.05
CA ALA A 1 -16.06 -5.97 -7.43
C ALA A 1 -16.62 -4.70 -8.05
N ASP A 2 -17.93 -4.61 -8.25
CA ASP A 2 -18.59 -3.47 -8.90
C ASP A 2 -18.44 -2.20 -8.04
N GLU A 3 -18.43 -2.35 -6.72
CA GLU A 3 -18.22 -1.28 -5.75
C GLU A 3 -16.84 -0.63 -5.91
N THR A 4 -15.79 -1.43 -6.12
CA THR A 4 -14.43 -0.91 -6.38
C THR A 4 -14.38 -0.16 -7.71
N GLN A 5 -14.98 -0.69 -8.76
CA GLN A 5 -15.02 0.00 -10.07
C GLN A 5 -15.77 1.33 -9.96
N ALA A 6 -16.88 1.35 -9.23
CA ALA A 6 -17.66 2.56 -8.99
C ALA A 6 -16.88 3.60 -8.17
N LEU A 7 -16.16 3.17 -7.13
CA LEU A 7 -15.30 4.05 -6.32
C LEU A 7 -14.21 4.71 -7.17
N TYR A 8 -13.51 3.93 -8.00
CA TYR A 8 -12.44 4.46 -8.84
C TYR A 8 -12.98 5.42 -9.90
N SER A 9 -13.96 5.00 -10.69
CA SER A 9 -14.49 5.81 -11.80
C SER A 9 -15.22 7.06 -11.33
N ASN A 10 -16.02 6.99 -10.25
CA ASN A 10 -16.91 8.08 -9.86
C ASN A 10 -16.37 8.95 -8.73
N VAL A 11 -15.36 8.48 -7.98
CA VAL A 11 -14.79 9.21 -6.84
C VAL A 11 -13.31 9.50 -7.07
N ILE A 12 -12.46 8.47 -7.10
CA ILE A 12 -11.00 8.65 -7.09
C ILE A 12 -10.52 9.34 -8.37
N GLN A 13 -10.88 8.84 -9.55
CA GLN A 13 -10.44 9.45 -10.81
C GLN A 13 -11.16 10.78 -11.09
N ARG A 14 -12.43 10.89 -10.69
CA ARG A 14 -13.25 12.07 -10.96
C ARG A 14 -12.81 13.29 -10.17
N TRP A 15 -12.46 13.09 -8.89
CA TRP A 15 -12.17 14.18 -7.96
C TRP A 15 -10.71 14.25 -7.55
N ASP A 16 -9.97 13.14 -7.65
CA ASP A 16 -8.56 13.04 -7.28
C ASP A 16 -8.27 13.61 -5.89
N PRO A 17 -8.95 13.11 -4.83
CA PRO A 17 -9.04 13.79 -3.55
C PRO A 17 -7.67 13.93 -2.87
N ASP A 18 -7.42 15.11 -2.28
CA ASP A 18 -6.19 15.43 -1.55
C ASP A 18 -5.96 14.55 -0.31
N LEU A 19 -7.05 14.13 0.34
CA LEU A 19 -7.06 13.25 1.50
C LEU A 19 -8.19 12.23 1.37
N LEU A 20 -7.85 10.94 1.51
CA LEU A 20 -8.82 9.85 1.66
C LEU A 20 -8.85 9.37 3.11
N VAL A 21 -10.04 9.19 3.68
CA VAL A 21 -10.22 8.63 5.02
C VAL A 21 -11.02 7.34 4.89
N ASP A 22 -10.38 6.21 5.23
CA ASP A 22 -10.97 4.89 5.17
C ASP A 22 -11.43 4.46 6.57
N LEU A 23 -12.75 4.46 6.79
CA LEU A 23 -13.37 4.27 8.10
C LEU A 23 -13.75 2.80 8.33
N HIS A 24 -13.12 2.17 9.32
CA HIS A 24 -13.28 0.76 9.68
C HIS A 24 -13.55 0.55 11.18
N THR A 25 -13.82 -0.71 11.50
CA THR A 25 -13.92 -1.23 12.86
C THR A 25 -13.14 -2.52 12.92
N THR A 26 -12.07 -2.56 13.73
CA THR A 26 -11.13 -3.67 13.68
C THR A 26 -11.62 -4.84 14.51
N ASN A 27 -11.52 -6.06 13.98
CA ASN A 27 -11.67 -7.29 14.77
C ASN A 27 -10.40 -7.62 15.59
N GLY A 28 -9.43 -6.70 15.64
CA GLY A 28 -8.05 -6.90 16.07
C GLY A 28 -7.83 -7.14 17.57
N THR A 29 -6.75 -6.56 18.11
CA THR A 29 -6.27 -6.83 19.47
C THR A 29 -7.10 -6.12 20.53
N TRP A 30 -7.04 -6.63 21.76
CA TRP A 30 -7.66 -5.97 22.91
C TRP A 30 -6.79 -4.82 23.42
N HIS A 31 -6.84 -3.69 22.72
CA HIS A 31 -6.19 -2.44 23.13
C HIS A 31 -7.11 -1.56 23.99
N GLY A 32 -6.55 -0.55 24.66
CA GLY A 32 -7.32 0.41 25.47
C GLY A 32 -7.68 1.72 24.76
N ASN A 33 -7.36 1.85 23.47
CA ASN A 33 -7.69 3.01 22.66
C ASN A 33 -9.15 2.95 22.17
N ALA A 34 -9.81 4.11 22.12
CA ALA A 34 -11.17 4.24 21.60
C ALA A 34 -11.21 4.07 20.06
N LEU A 35 -10.13 4.48 19.40
CA LEU A 35 -9.88 4.34 17.97
C LEU A 35 -8.38 4.21 17.76
N THR A 36 -7.98 3.39 16.80
CA THR A 36 -6.61 3.36 16.31
C THR A 36 -6.55 3.84 14.87
N TYR A 37 -5.44 4.43 14.46
CA TYR A 37 -5.27 4.95 13.11
C TYR A 37 -3.96 4.51 12.49
N ALA A 38 -3.87 4.58 11.16
CA ALA A 38 -2.61 4.48 10.46
C ALA A 38 -2.57 5.42 9.27
N PRO A 39 -1.37 5.88 8.87
CA PRO A 39 -1.20 6.58 7.61
C PRO A 39 -1.18 5.53 6.48
N SER A 40 -1.09 6.01 5.25
CA SER A 40 -0.49 5.21 4.19
C SER A 40 1.00 4.96 4.45
N TYR A 41 1.50 3.79 4.06
CA TYR A 41 2.93 3.51 4.06
C TYR A 41 3.51 3.81 2.68
N HIS A 42 4.58 4.61 2.62
CA HIS A 42 5.15 5.14 1.37
C HIS A 42 5.96 4.10 0.57
N THR A 43 5.59 2.82 0.59
CA THR A 43 6.31 1.77 -0.15
C THR A 43 6.21 2.01 -1.65
N ALA A 44 7.29 2.56 -2.22
CA ALA A 44 7.47 3.07 -3.59
C ALA A 44 6.89 4.46 -3.92
N GLY A 45 6.08 5.06 -3.04
CA GLY A 45 5.50 6.40 -3.23
C GLY A 45 6.48 7.55 -2.96
N ASP A 46 6.01 8.80 -3.08
CA ASP A 46 6.71 9.97 -2.52
C ASP A 46 6.41 10.07 -1.03
N ALA A 47 7.46 10.06 -0.21
CA ALA A 47 7.34 9.98 1.25
C ALA A 47 6.64 11.20 1.86
N SER A 48 6.76 12.39 1.26
CA SER A 48 6.29 13.66 1.87
C SER A 48 4.82 13.66 2.27
N THR A 49 3.97 12.98 1.49
CA THR A 49 2.53 12.88 1.77
C THR A 49 2.24 11.98 2.98
N SER A 50 2.94 10.85 3.06
CA SER A 50 2.80 9.89 4.17
C SER A 50 3.46 10.43 5.44
N ASP A 51 4.65 11.02 5.34
CA ASP A 51 5.40 11.61 6.45
C ASP A 51 4.64 12.77 7.08
N TYR A 52 4.04 13.67 6.26
CA TYR A 52 3.18 14.72 6.81
C TYR A 52 1.96 14.14 7.55
N THR A 53 1.37 13.07 7.00
CA THR A 53 0.23 12.41 7.63
C THR A 53 0.62 11.77 8.96
N SER A 54 1.75 11.04 9.02
CA SER A 54 2.21 10.32 10.22
C SER A 54 2.80 11.23 11.29
N ASP A 55 3.59 12.22 10.89
CA ASP A 55 4.46 12.95 11.83
C ASP A 55 3.85 14.28 12.27
N VAL A 56 2.90 14.82 11.48
CA VAL A 56 2.30 16.13 11.72
C VAL A 56 0.79 16.01 11.95
N MET A 57 0.05 15.51 10.96
CA MET A 57 -1.41 15.53 10.98
C MET A 57 -2.00 14.64 12.08
N LEU A 58 -1.66 13.34 12.08
CA LEU A 58 -2.22 12.39 13.04
C LEU A 58 -1.85 12.70 14.50
N PRO A 59 -0.60 13.09 14.84
CA PRO A 59 -0.25 13.51 16.20
C PRO A 59 -1.01 14.75 16.66
N ALA A 60 -1.21 15.74 15.77
CA ALA A 60 -2.00 16.93 16.09
C ALA A 60 -3.47 16.60 16.35
N ILE A 61 -4.07 15.74 15.53
CA ILE A 61 -5.45 15.27 15.70
C ILE A 61 -5.57 14.44 17.00
N LYS A 62 -4.65 13.49 17.26
CA LYS A 62 -4.60 12.70 18.51
C LYS A 62 -4.63 13.60 19.74
N ARG A 63 -3.78 14.64 19.77
CA ARG A 63 -3.74 15.61 20.86
C ARG A 63 -5.07 16.35 21.02
N THR A 64 -5.63 16.85 19.92
CA THR A 64 -6.87 17.64 19.95
C THR A 64 -8.07 16.80 20.40
N VAL A 65 -8.18 15.57 19.92
CA VAL A 65 -9.23 14.64 20.35
C VAL A 65 -9.13 14.32 21.84
N LYS A 66 -7.90 14.14 22.35
CA LYS A 66 -7.67 13.94 23.78
C LYS A 66 -8.09 15.15 24.60
N GLU A 67 -7.75 16.36 24.16
CA GLU A 67 -8.09 17.62 24.85
C GLU A 67 -9.60 17.89 24.86
N LYS A 68 -10.29 17.73 23.73
CA LYS A 68 -11.72 18.07 23.58
C LYS A 68 -12.67 16.99 24.10
N PHE A 69 -12.35 15.71 23.85
CA PHE A 69 -13.27 14.59 24.09
C PHE A 69 -12.78 13.60 25.15
N ASN A 70 -11.53 13.76 25.63
CA ASN A 70 -10.88 12.81 26.54
C ASN A 70 -10.87 11.36 26.02
N LEU A 71 -10.74 11.20 24.69
CA LEU A 71 -10.58 9.89 24.04
C LEU A 71 -9.10 9.61 23.81
N ASN A 72 -8.67 8.36 24.04
CA ASN A 72 -7.32 7.90 23.71
C ASN A 72 -7.32 7.31 22.32
N PHE A 73 -6.60 7.93 21.39
CA PHE A 73 -6.31 7.38 20.06
C PHE A 73 -4.83 7.05 19.95
N ASP A 74 -4.51 6.02 19.18
CA ASP A 74 -3.11 5.65 18.94
C ASP A 74 -2.91 4.91 17.62
N TRP A 75 -1.66 4.54 17.34
CA TRP A 75 -1.30 3.75 16.18
C TRP A 75 -2.07 2.42 16.11
N TYR A 76 -2.50 2.07 14.90
CA TYR A 76 -3.06 0.77 14.57
C TYR A 76 -1.98 -0.29 14.55
N GLY A 77 -2.30 -1.45 15.12
CA GLY A 77 -1.45 -2.62 15.03
C GLY A 77 -1.93 -3.80 15.87
N GLY A 78 -1.31 -4.95 15.62
CA GLY A 78 -1.49 -6.17 16.37
C GLY A 78 -0.23 -6.57 17.14
N TYR A 79 -0.42 -7.33 18.20
CA TYR A 79 0.64 -7.96 18.99
C TYR A 79 0.20 -9.38 19.36
N ASN A 80 1.15 -10.27 19.62
CA ASN A 80 0.85 -11.63 20.05
C ASN A 80 0.65 -11.66 21.58
N TYR A 81 -0.60 -11.82 22.03
CA TYR A 81 -0.92 -11.89 23.46
C TYR A 81 -0.32 -13.15 24.15
N ARG A 82 0.14 -14.15 23.38
CA ARG A 82 0.81 -15.34 23.93
C ARG A 82 2.23 -15.06 24.43
N ASP A 83 2.80 -13.94 24.01
CA ASP A 83 4.12 -13.49 24.41
C ASP A 83 3.99 -12.32 25.39
N TRP A 84 3.28 -12.54 26.52
CA TRP A 84 2.99 -11.47 27.49
C TRP A 84 4.15 -11.24 28.48
N PRO A 85 4.62 -9.98 28.69
CA PRO A 85 4.16 -8.75 28.03
C PRO A 85 4.66 -8.63 26.59
N PRO A 86 3.83 -8.17 25.63
CA PRO A 86 4.23 -7.98 24.24
C PRO A 86 5.42 -7.02 24.11
N THR A 87 6.36 -7.37 23.24
CA THR A 87 7.57 -6.56 22.96
C THR A 87 7.49 -5.80 21.64
N GLU A 88 6.50 -6.09 20.79
CA GLU A 88 6.31 -5.46 19.48
C GLU A 88 4.83 -5.19 19.20
N LEU A 89 4.57 -4.09 18.49
CA LEU A 89 3.30 -3.76 17.84
C LEU A 89 3.54 -3.69 16.33
N ARG A 90 2.78 -4.45 15.54
CA ARG A 90 2.93 -4.55 14.08
C ARG A 90 1.69 -4.05 13.35
N THR A 91 1.87 -3.18 12.36
CA THR A 91 0.76 -2.62 11.54
C THR A 91 0.25 -3.57 10.45
N TYR A 92 -0.67 -3.09 9.61
CA TYR A 92 -1.14 -3.78 8.40
C TYR A 92 -0.08 -3.81 7.29
N HIS A 93 -0.29 -4.65 6.29
CA HIS A 93 0.68 -4.81 5.19
C HIS A 93 0.78 -3.54 4.34
N HIS A 94 1.98 -3.23 3.83
CA HIS A 94 2.24 -2.07 2.96
C HIS A 94 1.60 -2.14 1.57
N ALA A 95 1.00 -3.28 1.20
CA ALA A 95 0.64 -3.58 -0.17
C ALA A 95 -0.42 -2.58 -0.70
N PRO A 96 -0.32 -2.09 -1.95
CA PRO A 96 -1.29 -1.16 -2.52
C PRO A 96 -2.67 -1.76 -2.83
N ARG A 97 -2.90 -3.05 -2.59
CA ARG A 97 -4.26 -3.62 -2.50
C ARG A 97 -5.10 -2.96 -1.39
N TYR A 98 -4.46 -2.41 -0.36
CA TYR A 98 -5.11 -1.56 0.63
C TYR A 98 -5.23 -0.14 0.08
N ILE A 99 -6.44 0.43 0.08
CA ILE A 99 -6.71 1.71 -0.60
C ILE A 99 -5.88 2.87 -0.05
N THR A 100 -5.54 2.86 1.24
CA THR A 100 -4.66 3.88 1.85
C THR A 100 -3.29 3.89 1.19
N ASN A 101 -2.67 2.72 1.02
CA ASN A 101 -1.38 2.59 0.36
C ASN A 101 -1.48 2.84 -1.15
N HIS A 102 -2.62 2.49 -1.77
CA HIS A 102 -2.88 2.86 -3.17
C HIS A 102 -2.85 4.38 -3.37
N MET A 103 -3.53 5.13 -2.50
CA MET A 103 -3.55 6.59 -2.56
C MET A 103 -2.16 7.20 -2.37
N ALA A 104 -1.29 6.61 -1.54
CA ALA A 104 0.11 7.05 -1.43
C ALA A 104 0.90 6.87 -2.72
N LEU A 105 0.67 5.79 -3.48
CA LEU A 105 1.28 5.64 -4.82
C LEU A 105 0.77 6.69 -5.83
N ARG A 106 -0.35 7.35 -5.54
CA ARG A 106 -0.89 8.48 -6.30
C ARG A 106 -0.48 9.84 -5.74
N ASN A 107 0.46 9.88 -4.79
CA ASN A 107 0.90 11.07 -4.06
C ASN A 107 -0.28 11.80 -3.39
N ARG A 108 -1.21 11.05 -2.79
CA ARG A 108 -2.31 11.60 -2.00
C ARG A 108 -2.20 11.10 -0.58
N MET A 109 -2.64 11.93 0.37
CA MET A 109 -2.69 11.55 1.77
C MET A 109 -3.82 10.55 2.01
N ALA A 110 -3.60 9.61 2.91
CA ALA A 110 -4.66 8.70 3.33
C ALA A 110 -4.55 8.31 4.80
N ILE A 111 -5.70 8.13 5.43
CA ILE A 111 -5.84 7.73 6.82
C ILE A 111 -6.71 6.49 6.90
N LEU A 112 -6.18 5.44 7.52
CA LEU A 112 -6.97 4.33 8.03
C LEU A 112 -7.48 4.68 9.42
N SER A 113 -8.78 4.49 9.67
CA SER A 113 -9.42 4.62 10.96
C SER A 113 -9.99 3.28 11.40
N GLU A 114 -9.69 2.84 12.62
CA GLU A 114 -10.14 1.55 13.14
C GLU A 114 -10.74 1.73 14.54
N THR A 115 -12.07 1.76 14.64
CA THR A 115 -12.73 1.84 15.95
C THR A 115 -12.65 0.51 16.71
N PHE A 116 -12.63 0.58 18.04
CA PHE A 116 -12.48 -0.61 18.89
C PHE A 116 -13.73 -1.49 18.90
N SER A 117 -13.71 -2.64 18.20
CA SER A 117 -14.90 -3.51 18.03
C SER A 117 -15.50 -4.04 19.33
N HIS A 118 -14.70 -4.18 20.39
CA HIS A 118 -15.14 -4.69 21.68
C HIS A 118 -15.81 -3.64 22.58
N ASP A 119 -15.84 -2.38 22.15
CA ASP A 119 -16.59 -1.34 22.84
C ASP A 119 -18.06 -1.33 22.43
N ARG A 120 -18.91 -0.73 23.28
CA ARG A 120 -20.34 -0.59 22.96
C ARG A 120 -20.52 0.21 21.68
N PHE A 121 -21.50 -0.16 20.85
CA PHE A 121 -21.75 0.49 19.56
C PHE A 121 -21.79 2.02 19.62
N TYR A 122 -22.48 2.61 20.59
CA TYR A 122 -22.56 4.07 20.72
C TYR A 122 -21.18 4.72 20.99
N LYS A 123 -20.27 4.04 21.67
CA LYS A 123 -18.90 4.54 21.89
C LYS A 123 -18.08 4.50 20.62
N ARG A 124 -18.22 3.43 19.83
CA ARG A 124 -17.55 3.31 18.52
C ARG A 124 -17.99 4.43 17.58
N VAL A 125 -19.31 4.67 17.50
CA VAL A 125 -19.87 5.78 16.71
C VAL A 125 -19.38 7.13 17.24
N HIS A 126 -19.33 7.33 18.55
CA HIS A 126 -18.82 8.58 19.12
C HIS A 126 -17.34 8.81 18.80
N ALA A 127 -16.50 7.78 18.93
CA ALA A 127 -15.08 7.87 18.61
C ALA A 127 -14.84 8.15 17.11
N ALA A 128 -15.57 7.46 16.22
CA ALA A 128 -15.51 7.73 14.79
C ALA A 128 -15.94 9.17 14.47
N ASN A 129 -17.05 9.65 15.04
CA ASN A 129 -17.53 11.02 14.82
C ASN A 129 -16.50 12.05 15.30
N ALA A 130 -15.94 11.88 16.50
CA ALA A 130 -14.91 12.77 17.02
C ALA A 130 -13.67 12.78 16.12
N PHE A 131 -13.27 11.63 15.57
CA PHE A 131 -12.13 11.56 14.65
C PHE A 131 -12.39 12.27 13.33
N VAL A 132 -13.56 12.01 12.72
CA VAL A 132 -13.96 12.65 11.46
C VAL A 132 -14.11 14.17 11.64
N GLU A 133 -14.72 14.63 12.73
CA GLU A 133 -14.86 16.05 13.06
C GLU A 133 -13.49 16.73 13.15
N GLU A 134 -12.53 16.14 13.88
CA GLU A 134 -11.20 16.74 14.00
C GLU A 134 -10.37 16.65 12.72
N ILE A 135 -10.58 15.65 11.86
CA ILE A 135 -9.99 15.64 10.51
C ILE A 135 -10.57 16.79 9.68
N LEU A 136 -11.88 17.03 9.74
CA LEU A 136 -12.52 18.13 9.01
C LEU A 136 -12.05 19.51 9.50
N GLU A 137 -11.95 19.71 10.81
CA GLU A 137 -11.39 20.94 11.39
C GLU A 137 -9.92 21.13 11.01
N TYR A 138 -9.10 20.08 11.10
CA TYR A 138 -7.69 20.14 10.71
C TYR A 138 -7.54 20.49 9.23
N THR A 139 -8.27 19.80 8.35
CA THR A 139 -8.21 20.04 6.90
C THR A 139 -8.77 21.40 6.51
N HIS A 140 -9.75 21.94 7.24
CA HIS A 140 -10.19 23.33 7.03
C HIS A 140 -9.06 24.34 7.29
N LEU A 141 -8.28 24.13 8.36
CA LEU A 141 -7.18 25.02 8.75
C LEU A 141 -5.91 24.83 7.90
N HIS A 142 -5.66 23.61 7.42
CA HIS A 142 -4.40 23.22 6.76
C HIS A 142 -4.57 22.83 5.28
N GLY A 143 -5.75 23.06 4.69
CA GLY A 143 -6.08 22.62 3.33
C GLY A 143 -5.08 23.07 2.26
N GLU A 144 -4.69 24.36 2.26
CA GLU A 144 -3.70 24.88 1.31
C GLU A 144 -2.33 24.21 1.46
N GLN A 145 -1.92 23.87 2.69
CA GLN A 145 -0.67 23.16 2.94
C GLN A 145 -0.73 21.74 2.40
N ILE A 146 -1.83 21.03 2.63
CA ILE A 146 -2.06 19.66 2.14
C ILE A 146 -2.01 19.64 0.61
N GLN A 147 -2.75 20.54 -0.04
CA GLN A 147 -2.78 20.68 -1.49
C GLN A 147 -1.40 20.96 -2.07
N ARG A 148 -0.63 21.86 -1.43
CA ARG A 148 0.73 22.17 -1.86
C ARG A 148 1.65 20.95 -1.75
N ILE A 149 1.61 20.20 -0.65
CA ILE A 149 2.45 19.01 -0.47
C ILE A 149 2.15 17.97 -1.55
N ASN A 150 0.86 17.70 -1.83
CA ASN A 150 0.45 16.77 -2.88
C ASN A 150 0.90 17.23 -4.27
N ALA A 151 0.72 18.51 -4.60
CA ALA A 151 1.10 19.07 -5.89
C ALA A 151 2.63 19.07 -6.10
N GLU A 152 3.40 19.37 -5.06
CA GLU A 152 4.87 19.28 -5.10
C GLU A 152 5.34 17.83 -5.26
N ALA A 153 4.66 16.87 -4.65
CA ALA A 153 4.95 15.45 -4.84
C ALA A 153 4.62 14.99 -6.28
N ASP A 154 3.48 15.40 -6.84
CA ASP A 154 3.12 15.14 -8.24
C ASP A 154 4.20 15.67 -9.20
N ALA A 155 4.64 16.92 -9.01
CA ALA A 155 5.68 17.53 -9.85
C ALA A 155 7.02 16.80 -9.72
N ARG A 156 7.48 16.47 -8.50
CA ARG A 156 8.72 15.72 -8.30
C ARG A 156 8.69 14.36 -8.97
N VAL A 157 7.57 13.64 -8.85
CA VAL A 157 7.43 12.29 -9.41
C VAL A 157 7.45 12.32 -10.93
N ALA A 158 6.74 13.27 -11.56
CA ALA A 158 6.79 13.45 -13.01
C ALA A 158 8.21 13.85 -13.49
N ASP A 159 8.86 14.80 -12.82
CA ASP A 159 10.12 15.38 -13.28
C ASP A 159 11.36 14.51 -13.04
N SER A 160 11.34 13.63 -12.02
CA SER A 160 12.59 13.03 -11.52
C SER A 160 12.56 11.53 -11.27
N SER A 161 11.42 10.86 -11.44
CA SER A 161 11.31 9.42 -11.14
C SER A 161 12.18 8.54 -12.04
N ILE A 162 12.30 8.89 -13.32
CA ILE A 162 13.05 8.14 -14.33
C ILE A 162 14.51 7.93 -13.90
N GLY A 163 14.99 6.68 -13.97
CA GLY A 163 16.34 6.29 -13.59
C GLY A 163 16.57 6.12 -12.08
N GLN A 164 15.61 6.49 -11.21
CA GLN A 164 15.71 6.21 -9.79
C GLN A 164 15.52 4.72 -9.50
N LYS A 165 16.12 4.22 -8.42
CA LYS A 165 15.79 2.90 -7.88
C LYS A 165 14.64 3.00 -6.89
N LYS A 166 13.55 2.30 -7.16
CA LYS A 166 12.39 2.22 -6.27
C LYS A 166 12.13 0.79 -5.82
N GLY A 167 11.56 0.64 -4.63
CA GLY A 167 11.25 -0.67 -4.07
C GLY A 167 10.11 -1.35 -4.84
N VAL A 168 10.25 -2.65 -5.05
CA VAL A 168 9.24 -3.54 -5.65
C VAL A 168 8.83 -4.65 -4.67
N GLN A 169 9.64 -4.88 -3.63
CA GLN A 169 9.31 -5.76 -2.52
C GLN A 169 9.72 -5.10 -1.22
N PHE A 170 8.96 -5.31 -0.16
CA PHE A 170 9.20 -4.63 1.12
C PHE A 170 9.14 -5.57 2.32
N THR A 171 9.87 -5.21 3.36
CA THR A 171 9.85 -5.87 4.66
C THR A 171 9.49 -4.87 5.73
N MET A 172 8.64 -5.27 6.68
CA MET A 172 8.28 -4.45 7.83
C MET A 172 9.47 -4.34 8.79
N VAL A 173 9.80 -3.11 9.20
CA VAL A 173 10.91 -2.79 10.11
C VAL A 173 10.41 -1.94 11.28
N PRO A 174 11.08 -1.98 12.44
CA PRO A 174 10.74 -1.09 13.54
C PRO A 174 11.21 0.34 13.26
N LEU A 175 10.46 1.31 13.77
CA LEU A 175 10.95 2.68 13.93
C LEU A 175 11.97 2.76 15.07
N ASP A 176 12.85 3.76 15.01
CA ASP A 176 13.84 4.03 16.06
C ASP A 176 13.18 4.33 17.42
N GLU A 177 12.08 5.08 17.39
CA GLU A 177 11.33 5.46 18.58
C GLU A 177 10.29 4.38 18.93
N PRO A 178 10.38 3.76 20.12
CA PRO A 178 9.37 2.81 20.59
C PRO A 178 8.07 3.55 20.97
N LEU A 179 7.03 2.77 21.28
CA LEU A 179 5.75 3.31 21.77
C LEU A 179 5.35 2.71 23.12
N ASP A 180 4.44 3.41 23.78
CA ASP A 180 3.76 2.94 24.98
C ASP A 180 2.44 2.28 24.58
N LEU A 181 2.35 0.96 24.78
CA LEU A 181 1.20 0.17 24.37
C LEU A 181 0.13 0.16 25.45
N LEU A 182 -0.97 0.89 25.23
CA LEU A 182 -2.16 0.82 26.07
C LEU A 182 -3.02 -0.41 25.70
N THR A 183 -3.11 -1.37 26.61
CA THR A 183 -3.75 -2.67 26.33
C THR A 183 -4.43 -3.30 27.54
N TYR A 184 -5.37 -4.22 27.32
CA TYR A 184 -5.88 -5.07 28.39
C TYR A 184 -4.82 -6.11 28.81
N SER A 185 -4.71 -6.38 30.12
CA SER A 185 -3.75 -7.37 30.61
C SER A 185 -4.19 -8.80 30.32
N TYR A 186 -3.23 -9.70 30.11
CA TYR A 186 -3.46 -11.12 29.90
C TYR A 186 -2.83 -11.94 31.03
N ILE A 187 -3.61 -12.87 31.56
CA ILE A 187 -3.22 -13.72 32.69
C ILE A 187 -2.91 -15.13 32.15
N PRO A 188 -1.68 -15.64 32.29
CA PRO A 188 -1.36 -17.00 31.89
C PRO A 188 -2.02 -18.04 32.81
N TYR A 189 -2.44 -19.16 32.25
CA TYR A 189 -2.91 -20.33 32.99
C TYR A 189 -2.44 -21.63 32.30
N GLN A 190 -2.32 -22.69 33.08
CA GLN A 190 -1.94 -24.01 32.57
C GLN A 190 -3.17 -24.80 32.15
N LYS A 191 -3.15 -25.34 30.92
CA LYS A 191 -4.14 -26.30 30.43
C LYS A 191 -3.87 -27.70 30.99
N ALA A 192 -4.87 -28.57 30.87
CA ALA A 192 -4.77 -29.97 31.31
C ALA A 192 -3.67 -30.77 30.57
N ASP A 193 -3.29 -30.34 29.37
CA ASP A 193 -2.20 -30.92 28.56
C ASP A 193 -0.81 -30.37 28.90
N GLY A 194 -0.70 -29.46 29.88
CA GLY A 194 0.55 -28.83 30.30
C GLY A 194 1.00 -27.66 29.43
N SER A 195 0.21 -27.26 28.43
CA SER A 195 0.47 -26.03 27.65
C SER A 195 -0.02 -24.78 28.41
N THR A 196 0.66 -23.66 28.18
CA THR A 196 0.21 -22.35 28.71
C THR A 196 -0.75 -21.70 27.72
N ASP A 197 -1.85 -21.17 28.23
CA ASP A 197 -2.73 -20.28 27.48
C ASP A 197 -3.02 -19.03 28.31
N PHE A 198 -3.67 -18.05 27.72
CA PHE A 198 -3.88 -16.74 28.32
C PHE A 198 -5.35 -16.38 28.32
N VAL A 199 -5.80 -15.80 29.43
CA VAL A 199 -7.13 -15.21 29.54
C VAL A 199 -7.00 -13.69 29.71
N ARG A 200 -7.81 -12.95 28.97
CA ARG A 200 -7.84 -11.49 29.07
C ARG A 200 -8.48 -11.05 30.39
N SER A 201 -7.82 -10.14 31.08
CA SER A 201 -8.30 -9.41 32.26
C SER A 201 -9.13 -8.18 31.86
N SER A 202 -9.90 -7.63 32.80
CA SER A 202 -10.53 -6.31 32.64
C SER A 202 -9.61 -5.13 32.96
N GLU A 203 -8.41 -5.42 33.48
CA GLU A 203 -7.40 -4.42 33.80
C GLU A 203 -6.76 -3.86 32.53
N LEU A 204 -6.69 -2.53 32.45
CA LEU A 204 -5.94 -1.79 31.44
C LEU A 204 -4.55 -1.48 32.00
N VAL A 205 -3.53 -1.78 31.20
CA VAL A 205 -2.13 -1.52 31.51
C VAL A 205 -1.46 -0.77 30.35
N THR A 206 -0.41 -0.04 30.68
CA THR A 206 0.51 0.53 29.67
C THR A 206 1.81 -0.26 29.74
N ILE A 207 2.24 -0.78 28.60
CA ILE A 207 3.55 -1.44 28.45
C ILE A 207 4.47 -0.45 27.74
N GLU A 208 5.47 0.04 28.46
CA GLU A 208 6.43 1.01 27.95
C GLU A 208 7.49 0.35 27.06
N GLY A 209 7.99 1.07 26.06
CA GLY A 209 9.14 0.65 25.27
C GLY A 209 8.87 -0.50 24.28
N VAL A 210 7.62 -0.64 23.81
CA VAL A 210 7.26 -1.64 22.80
C VAL A 210 7.80 -1.23 21.44
N ALA A 211 8.45 -2.17 20.74
CA ALA A 211 8.99 -1.91 19.40
C ALA A 211 7.86 -1.59 18.40
N ASN A 212 8.01 -0.48 17.68
CA ASN A 212 6.98 0.07 16.82
C ASN A 212 7.22 -0.30 15.35
N TYR A 213 6.61 -1.38 14.87
CA TYR A 213 6.71 -1.84 13.47
C TYR A 213 5.71 -1.13 12.57
N ASN A 214 5.85 0.19 12.47
CA ASN A 214 5.07 1.07 11.59
C ASN A 214 5.90 1.61 10.41
N ALA A 215 6.95 0.89 10.00
CA ALA A 215 7.79 1.26 8.88
C ALA A 215 8.08 0.05 7.98
N PHE A 216 8.48 0.34 6.74
CA PHE A 216 8.81 -0.64 5.73
C PHE A 216 10.05 -0.21 4.96
N GLU A 217 10.92 -1.17 4.67
CA GLU A 217 12.11 -0.97 3.85
C GLU A 217 12.05 -1.85 2.60
N ALA A 218 12.59 -1.34 1.50
CA ALA A 218 12.67 -2.10 0.26
C ALA A 218 13.64 -3.27 0.44
N SER A 219 13.14 -4.50 0.34
CA SER A 219 13.95 -5.71 0.28
C SER A 219 14.43 -6.02 -1.14
N LYS A 220 13.75 -5.47 -2.14
CA LYS A 220 14.12 -5.51 -3.55
C LYS A 220 13.80 -4.20 -4.24
N THR A 221 14.65 -3.77 -5.16
CA THR A 221 14.47 -2.54 -5.94
C THR A 221 14.63 -2.80 -7.43
N ALA A 222 13.99 -1.98 -8.25
CA ALA A 222 14.18 -1.93 -9.69
C ALA A 222 14.34 -0.47 -10.16
N THR A 223 14.97 -0.28 -11.32
CA THR A 223 15.15 1.04 -11.93
C THR A 223 13.85 1.47 -12.61
N VAL A 224 13.41 2.71 -12.36
CA VAL A 224 12.24 3.28 -13.04
C VAL A 224 12.61 3.57 -14.51
N PRO A 225 11.88 3.00 -15.50
CA PRO A 225 12.17 3.24 -16.91
C PRO A 225 11.70 4.64 -17.36
N SER A 226 12.04 5.03 -18.59
CA SER A 226 11.43 6.19 -19.25
C SER A 226 10.00 5.88 -19.71
N ASP A 227 9.79 4.69 -20.27
CA ASP A 227 8.49 4.22 -20.72
C ASP A 227 8.33 2.71 -20.50
N TYR A 228 7.10 2.27 -20.27
CA TYR A 228 6.70 0.87 -20.41
C TYR A 228 6.01 0.65 -21.75
N ILE A 229 6.38 -0.43 -22.45
CA ILE A 229 5.91 -0.68 -23.82
C ILE A 229 5.42 -2.11 -23.93
N PHE A 230 4.24 -2.31 -24.49
CA PHE A 230 3.65 -3.65 -24.62
C PHE A 230 2.79 -3.78 -25.87
N SER A 231 2.64 -5.01 -26.35
CA SER A 231 1.94 -5.27 -27.61
C SER A 231 0.45 -4.94 -27.55
N ALA A 232 -0.11 -4.54 -28.69
CA ALA A 232 -1.56 -4.39 -28.92
C ALA A 232 -2.37 -5.64 -28.52
N ALA A 233 -1.75 -6.82 -28.51
CA ALA A 233 -2.35 -8.07 -28.05
C ALA A 233 -2.76 -8.05 -26.56
N PHE A 234 -2.18 -7.15 -25.76
CA PHE A 234 -2.51 -6.95 -24.35
C PHE A 234 -3.45 -5.74 -24.15
N SER A 235 -4.46 -5.58 -24.99
CA SER A 235 -5.46 -4.51 -24.82
C SER A 235 -6.15 -4.54 -23.44
N GLY A 236 -6.33 -5.72 -22.84
CA GLY A 236 -6.84 -5.85 -21.48
C GLY A 236 -5.91 -5.28 -20.40
N LEU A 237 -4.60 -5.20 -20.65
CA LEU A 237 -3.66 -4.47 -19.79
C LEU A 237 -3.90 -2.97 -19.92
N ALA A 238 -4.04 -2.44 -21.14
CA ALA A 238 -4.34 -1.03 -21.37
C ALA A 238 -5.64 -0.61 -20.65
N GLU A 239 -6.72 -1.37 -20.84
CA GLU A 239 -8.01 -1.14 -20.14
C GLU A 239 -7.86 -1.18 -18.61
N LYS A 240 -7.02 -2.08 -18.09
CA LYS A 240 -6.74 -2.17 -16.65
C LYS A 240 -6.02 -0.93 -16.13
N LEU A 241 -5.01 -0.45 -16.85
CA LEU A 241 -4.26 0.76 -16.48
C LEU A 241 -5.16 2.00 -16.54
N GLU A 242 -5.99 2.13 -17.57
CA GLU A 242 -6.98 3.20 -17.67
C GLU A 242 -8.00 3.15 -16.51
N ALA A 243 -8.38 1.95 -16.04
CA ALA A 243 -9.22 1.80 -14.84
C ALA A 243 -8.53 2.28 -13.54
N HIS A 244 -7.20 2.44 -13.54
CA HIS A 244 -6.44 3.10 -12.48
C HIS A 244 -6.21 4.61 -12.72
N GLY A 245 -6.70 5.14 -13.85
CA GLY A 245 -6.53 6.53 -14.28
C GLY A 245 -5.17 6.80 -14.93
N ILE A 246 -4.48 5.75 -15.38
CA ILE A 246 -3.20 5.84 -16.08
C ILE A 246 -3.47 6.05 -17.56
N TRP A 247 -2.80 7.04 -18.15
CA TRP A 247 -2.87 7.29 -19.58
C TRP A 247 -2.03 6.27 -20.35
N VAL A 248 -2.62 5.67 -21.38
CA VAL A 248 -1.96 4.69 -22.26
C VAL A 248 -1.97 5.24 -23.68
N GLU A 249 -0.79 5.51 -24.22
CA GLU A 249 -0.63 5.98 -25.59
C GLU A 249 -0.56 4.82 -26.57
N VAL A 250 -1.00 5.07 -27.81
CA VAL A 250 -0.89 4.12 -28.92
C VAL A 250 0.20 4.60 -29.86
N LEU A 251 1.13 3.72 -30.22
CA LEU A 251 2.18 4.04 -31.19
C LEU A 251 1.58 4.34 -32.57
N GLU A 252 1.92 5.51 -33.10
CA GLU A 252 1.45 5.96 -34.42
C GLU A 252 2.29 5.43 -35.59
N ALA A 253 3.48 4.89 -35.30
CA ALA A 253 4.38 4.28 -36.27
C ALA A 253 5.27 3.24 -35.59
N ASP A 254 5.88 2.37 -36.40
CA ASP A 254 6.89 1.42 -35.91
C ASP A 254 8.06 2.20 -35.30
N ALA A 255 8.48 1.80 -34.11
CA ALA A 255 9.53 2.48 -33.36
C ALA A 255 10.44 1.46 -32.67
N GLN A 256 11.73 1.78 -32.61
CA GLN A 256 12.74 0.98 -31.94
C GLN A 256 13.08 1.61 -30.59
N PHE A 257 13.09 0.78 -29.54
CA PHE A 257 13.39 1.19 -28.19
C PHE A 257 14.59 0.42 -27.65
N ILE A 258 15.39 1.09 -26.83
CA ILE A 258 16.54 0.53 -26.14
C ILE A 258 16.18 0.47 -24.66
N GLY A 259 16.45 -0.65 -24.02
CA GLY A 259 16.18 -0.82 -22.61
C GLY A 259 16.30 -2.28 -22.18
N GLU A 260 15.37 -2.76 -21.37
CA GLU A 260 15.45 -4.06 -20.71
C GLU A 260 14.19 -4.90 -20.93
N GLN A 261 14.40 -6.18 -21.22
CA GLN A 261 13.36 -7.22 -21.24
C GLN A 261 13.54 -8.08 -19.99
N PHE A 262 12.49 -8.25 -19.18
CA PHE A 262 12.53 -9.23 -18.10
C PHE A 262 12.28 -10.62 -18.69
N VAL A 263 13.26 -11.51 -18.54
CA VAL A 263 13.19 -12.89 -19.01
C VAL A 263 12.93 -13.79 -17.81
N ILE A 264 11.76 -14.42 -17.81
CA ILE A 264 11.24 -15.27 -16.75
C ILE A 264 11.73 -16.70 -16.97
N ASN A 265 12.17 -17.34 -15.90
CA ASN A 265 12.52 -18.77 -15.88
C ASN A 265 11.62 -19.59 -14.95
N GLU A 266 10.89 -18.95 -14.03
CA GLU A 266 9.99 -19.64 -13.11
C GLU A 266 8.82 -18.74 -12.69
N ILE A 267 7.62 -19.31 -12.62
CA ILE A 267 6.45 -18.71 -11.97
C ILE A 267 6.20 -19.45 -10.67
N GLY A 268 6.68 -18.89 -9.56
CA GLY A 268 6.34 -19.38 -8.22
C GLY A 268 4.87 -19.09 -7.92
N LYS A 269 4.20 -19.98 -7.18
CA LYS A 269 2.81 -19.78 -6.74
C LYS A 269 2.74 -19.78 -5.22
N GLN A 270 1.92 -18.89 -4.64
CA GLN A 270 1.62 -18.96 -3.21
C GLN A 270 0.91 -20.28 -2.86
N SER A 271 1.14 -20.77 -1.64
CA SER A 271 0.58 -22.02 -1.12
C SER A 271 -0.87 -21.90 -0.61
N TYR A 272 -1.45 -20.70 -0.67
CA TYR A 272 -2.81 -20.41 -0.24
C TYR A 272 -3.51 -19.52 -1.26
N VAL A 273 -4.84 -19.55 -1.23
CA VAL A 273 -5.68 -18.69 -2.08
C VAL A 273 -6.00 -17.40 -1.33
N GLN A 274 -5.74 -16.26 -1.96
CA GLN A 274 -6.03 -14.95 -1.43
C GLN A 274 -7.02 -14.22 -2.35
N ASN A 275 -8.21 -13.89 -1.85
CA ASN A 275 -9.26 -13.21 -2.62
C ASN A 275 -9.60 -13.90 -3.96
N GLY A 276 -9.49 -15.24 -4.02
CA GLY A 276 -9.72 -16.02 -5.25
C GLY A 276 -8.51 -16.18 -6.16
N HIS A 277 -7.35 -15.65 -5.78
CA HIS A 277 -6.10 -15.73 -6.53
C HIS A 277 -5.11 -16.69 -5.88
N THR A 278 -4.36 -17.42 -6.69
CA THR A 278 -3.15 -18.12 -6.27
C THR A 278 -1.98 -17.29 -6.78
N ASN A 279 -1.57 -16.28 -6.02
CA ASN A 279 -0.68 -15.23 -6.49
C ASN A 279 0.64 -15.75 -7.05
N SER A 280 1.12 -15.08 -8.10
CA SER A 280 2.34 -15.43 -8.83
C SER A 280 3.55 -14.66 -8.31
N LEU A 281 4.70 -15.32 -8.26
CA LEU A 281 6.00 -14.73 -7.94
C LEU A 281 6.95 -15.04 -9.09
N LEU A 282 7.13 -14.07 -9.98
CA LEU A 282 7.99 -14.24 -11.15
C LEU A 282 9.46 -14.24 -10.72
N ARG A 283 10.24 -15.17 -11.27
CA ARG A 283 11.69 -15.21 -11.16
C ARG A 283 12.29 -15.14 -12.54
N GLY A 284 13.35 -14.35 -12.66
CA GLY A 284 13.94 -14.01 -13.94
C GLY A 284 15.03 -12.96 -13.76
N GLU A 285 15.47 -12.41 -14.89
CA GLU A 285 16.47 -11.36 -14.93
C GLU A 285 16.14 -10.33 -16.02
N PHE A 286 16.54 -9.08 -15.79
CA PHE A 286 16.50 -8.05 -16.82
C PHE A 286 17.68 -8.22 -17.76
N ILE A 287 17.41 -8.28 -19.06
CA ILE A 287 18.40 -8.39 -20.13
C ILE A 287 18.30 -7.14 -21.00
N GLU A 288 19.43 -6.46 -21.20
CA GLU A 288 19.54 -5.35 -22.15
C GLU A 288 19.12 -5.83 -23.55
N SER A 289 18.21 -5.10 -24.16
CA SER A 289 17.65 -5.46 -25.45
C SER A 289 17.26 -4.23 -26.25
N ILE A 290 17.29 -4.40 -27.57
CA ILE A 290 16.76 -3.44 -28.51
C ILE A 290 15.57 -4.10 -29.19
N LYS A 291 14.38 -3.54 -28.98
CA LYS A 291 13.12 -4.12 -29.45
C LYS A 291 12.39 -3.13 -30.35
N THR A 292 11.88 -3.63 -31.47
CA THR A 292 11.01 -2.86 -32.36
C THR A 292 9.56 -3.19 -32.02
N PHE A 293 8.78 -2.14 -31.74
CA PHE A 293 7.34 -2.22 -31.57
C PHE A 293 6.65 -1.65 -32.79
N SER A 294 5.48 -2.18 -33.10
CA SER A 294 4.73 -1.82 -34.31
C SER A 294 3.75 -0.70 -34.01
N ARG A 295 3.33 0.01 -35.06
CA ARG A 295 2.14 0.87 -34.97
C ARG A 295 0.97 0.11 -34.35
N GLY A 296 0.31 0.73 -33.37
CA GLY A 296 -0.82 0.13 -32.64
C GLY A 296 -0.44 -0.52 -31.30
N ASP A 297 0.85 -0.78 -31.04
CA ASP A 297 1.31 -1.19 -29.72
C ASP A 297 1.20 -0.02 -28.71
N TYR A 298 1.22 -0.33 -27.42
CA TYR A 298 0.95 0.62 -26.35
C TYR A 298 2.22 1.13 -25.68
N VAL A 299 2.21 2.39 -25.26
CA VAL A 299 3.28 3.05 -24.50
C VAL A 299 2.68 3.73 -23.28
N VAL A 300 3.34 3.60 -22.13
CA VAL A 300 2.98 4.26 -20.88
C VAL A 300 4.19 5.03 -20.41
N SER A 301 4.11 6.36 -20.45
CA SER A 301 5.23 7.22 -20.08
C SER A 301 5.36 7.36 -18.56
N MET A 302 6.60 7.39 -18.10
CA MET A 302 6.93 7.60 -16.69
C MET A 302 7.10 9.08 -16.32
N ASN A 303 7.01 9.98 -17.31
CA ASN A 303 6.83 11.42 -17.07
C ASN A 303 5.36 11.73 -16.71
N ASP A 304 4.88 11.10 -15.64
CA ASP A 304 3.50 11.17 -15.17
C ASP A 304 3.47 11.26 -13.64
N ARG A 305 2.51 12.00 -13.08
CA ARG A 305 2.32 12.09 -11.62
C ARG A 305 2.05 10.73 -10.97
N LEU A 306 1.48 9.79 -11.72
CA LEU A 306 1.17 8.42 -11.31
C LEU A 306 2.34 7.45 -11.53
N ALA A 307 3.54 7.92 -11.88
CA ALA A 307 4.70 7.06 -12.15
C ALA A 307 4.97 6.04 -11.03
N ASN A 308 4.77 6.39 -9.76
CA ASN A 308 4.92 5.43 -8.65
C ASN A 308 3.92 4.28 -8.73
N LEU A 309 2.66 4.56 -9.06
CA LEU A 309 1.62 3.56 -9.25
C LEU A 309 1.87 2.72 -10.50
N ILE A 310 2.22 3.36 -11.61
CA ILE A 310 2.54 2.69 -12.89
C ILE A 310 3.68 1.69 -12.67
N PHE A 311 4.78 2.16 -12.06
CA PHE A 311 5.94 1.34 -11.72
C PHE A 311 5.54 0.14 -10.88
N TYR A 312 4.80 0.35 -9.78
CA TYR A 312 4.41 -0.77 -8.90
C TYR A 312 3.52 -1.80 -9.59
N LEU A 313 2.59 -1.34 -10.45
CA LEU A 313 1.66 -2.22 -11.16
C LEU A 313 2.35 -3.05 -12.25
N LEU A 314 3.33 -2.46 -12.95
CA LEU A 314 3.96 -3.04 -14.15
C LEU A 314 5.29 -3.73 -13.88
N GLU A 315 5.97 -3.47 -12.76
CA GLU A 315 7.21 -4.18 -12.47
C GLU A 315 6.95 -5.68 -12.23
N PRO A 316 7.64 -6.58 -12.95
CA PRO A 316 7.39 -8.03 -12.89
C PRO A 316 7.73 -8.63 -11.52
N GLU A 317 8.62 -7.98 -10.77
CA GLU A 317 9.12 -8.43 -9.48
C GLU A 317 8.35 -7.82 -8.29
N SER A 318 7.31 -7.02 -8.58
CA SER A 318 6.46 -6.37 -7.59
C SER A 318 5.67 -7.40 -6.76
N ASP A 319 5.70 -7.27 -5.43
CA ASP A 319 5.00 -8.18 -4.50
C ASP A 319 3.48 -7.94 -4.41
N ASP A 320 2.96 -6.96 -5.15
CA ASP A 320 1.53 -6.68 -5.25
C ASP A 320 1.11 -6.11 -6.62
N GLY A 321 1.98 -6.21 -7.64
CA GLY A 321 1.72 -5.73 -8.99
C GLY A 321 0.74 -6.61 -9.78
N LEU A 322 0.47 -6.26 -11.03
CA LEU A 322 -0.48 -6.99 -11.88
C LEU A 322 -0.02 -8.41 -12.18
N ALA A 323 1.30 -8.63 -12.29
CA ALA A 323 1.87 -9.97 -12.40
C ALA A 323 1.59 -10.82 -11.16
N TYR A 324 1.77 -10.25 -9.97
CA TYR A 324 1.47 -10.92 -8.70
C TYR A 324 0.00 -11.36 -8.60
N TRP A 325 -0.92 -10.56 -9.15
CA TRP A 325 -2.36 -10.84 -9.21
C TRP A 325 -2.81 -11.65 -10.44
N ASN A 326 -1.89 -12.42 -11.02
CA ASN A 326 -2.14 -13.41 -12.08
C ASN A 326 -2.52 -12.84 -13.46
N LEU A 327 -2.37 -11.53 -13.71
CA LEU A 327 -2.82 -10.92 -14.97
C LEU A 327 -2.16 -11.55 -16.21
N PHE A 328 -0.91 -11.99 -16.07
CA PHE A 328 -0.11 -12.52 -17.18
C PHE A 328 0.05 -14.04 -17.17
N ASP A 329 -0.58 -14.73 -16.21
CA ASP A 329 -0.33 -16.16 -15.97
C ASP A 329 -0.63 -17.02 -17.20
N ASP A 330 -1.81 -16.87 -17.80
CA ASP A 330 -2.22 -17.66 -18.97
C ASP A 330 -1.21 -17.54 -20.13
N TYR A 331 -0.70 -16.33 -20.36
CA TYR A 331 0.31 -16.06 -21.38
C TYR A 331 1.65 -16.69 -21.00
N LEU A 332 2.14 -16.42 -19.79
CA LEU A 332 3.48 -16.84 -19.36
C LEU A 332 3.58 -18.36 -19.18
N GLU A 333 2.54 -19.00 -18.64
CA GLU A 333 2.47 -20.46 -18.50
C GLU A 333 2.42 -21.13 -19.88
N GLY A 334 1.72 -20.54 -20.86
CA GLY A 334 1.74 -21.00 -22.24
C GLY A 334 3.14 -20.92 -22.86
N GLN A 335 3.85 -19.81 -22.68
CA GLN A 335 5.22 -19.65 -23.17
C GLN A 335 6.21 -20.64 -22.52
N LEU A 336 6.10 -20.85 -21.20
CA LEU A 336 6.97 -21.76 -20.46
C LEU A 336 6.69 -23.25 -20.72
N GLN A 337 5.56 -23.59 -21.37
CA GLN A 337 5.33 -24.95 -21.87
C GLN A 337 6.10 -25.23 -23.17
N GLU A 338 6.40 -24.19 -23.95
CA GLU A 338 7.07 -24.28 -25.24
C GLU A 338 8.59 -24.02 -25.16
N SER A 339 9.04 -23.35 -24.09
CA SER A 339 10.41 -22.90 -23.89
C SER A 339 10.79 -22.92 -22.40
N ASP A 340 12.07 -23.08 -22.08
CA ASP A 340 12.58 -23.00 -20.69
C ASP A 340 12.50 -21.57 -20.11
N THR A 341 12.30 -20.57 -20.97
CA THR A 341 12.18 -19.16 -20.60
C THR A 341 11.04 -18.47 -21.34
N ALA A 342 10.44 -17.45 -20.72
CA ALA A 342 9.41 -16.61 -21.30
C ALA A 342 9.72 -15.12 -21.11
N ASP A 343 9.47 -14.31 -22.13
CA ASP A 343 9.57 -12.86 -22.00
C ASP A 343 8.35 -12.33 -21.21
N TYR A 344 8.59 -11.50 -20.20
CA TYR A 344 7.53 -10.71 -19.59
C TYR A 344 6.90 -9.77 -20.64
N PRO A 345 5.56 -9.68 -20.76
CA PRO A 345 4.94 -8.99 -21.88
C PRO A 345 5.04 -7.46 -21.85
N VAL A 346 5.73 -6.88 -20.87
CA VAL A 346 5.99 -5.45 -20.75
C VAL A 346 7.49 -5.20 -20.82
N PHE A 347 7.90 -4.39 -21.78
CA PHE A 347 9.28 -3.96 -21.99
C PHE A 347 9.55 -2.63 -21.29
N LYS A 348 10.77 -2.48 -20.76
CA LYS A 348 11.23 -1.25 -20.10
C LYS A 348 12.13 -0.48 -21.06
N ALA A 349 11.71 0.69 -21.53
CA ALA A 349 12.61 1.60 -22.22
C ALA A 349 13.45 2.39 -21.20
N LEU A 350 14.75 2.57 -21.45
CA LEU A 350 15.67 3.26 -20.54
C LEU A 350 16.14 4.61 -21.08
#